data_AF-A0A4Q1ZRF2-F1
#
_entry.id   AF-A0A4Q1ZRF2-F1
#
_cell.length_a   1.000
_cell.length_b   1.000
_cell.length_c   1.000
_cell.angle_alpha   90.00
_cell.angle_beta   90.00
_cell.angle_gamma   90.00
#
_symmetry.space_group_name_H-M   'P 1'
#
loop_
_entity.id
_entity.type
_entity.pdbx_description
1 polymer ?
#
loop_
_entity_poly.entity_id
_entity_poly.type
_entity_poly.pdbx_seq_one_letter_code
_entity_poly.pdbx_strand_id
1 'polypeptide(L)'
;MKKLMALALTGIMALSTFAFADEFDAAKTDDNLKGKPGIEKQLGSRPEKGEKPGKEKHGNMEERMAKMTEVIENYAPDLLEDFEANWEAHQEIREELDAIKEDLRESHKEEMEPIFEEIKALVESGELTREEAKEDLMAIREENKADFESVRSDIDALREAYGVDKDAAKAVHEALTAAVEADDAQAVTSALTEILNMMQNHLQFEEAKLDYLNNL
;
A
#
# COMPACT_ATOMS: atom_id res chain seq x y z
N MET A 1 1.19 -50.85 -1.86
CA MET A 1 0.75 -51.23 -0.49
C MET A 1 1.63 -50.52 0.52
N LYS A 2 1.01 -49.81 1.49
CA LYS A 2 1.57 -49.10 2.67
C LYS A 2 2.14 -47.70 2.35
N LYS A 3 1.74 -46.60 3.00
CA LYS A 3 0.72 -46.32 4.03
C LYS A 3 0.28 -44.86 3.89
N LEU A 4 -1.02 -44.64 4.08
CA LEU A 4 -1.64 -43.37 4.45
C LEU A 4 -0.87 -42.68 5.59
N MET A 5 -0.47 -41.43 5.39
CA MET A 5 -0.45 -40.43 6.45
C MET A 5 -1.49 -39.37 6.12
N ALA A 6 -2.69 -39.56 6.65
CA ALA A 6 -3.69 -38.53 6.76
C ALA A 6 -3.26 -37.58 7.88
N LEU A 7 -2.75 -36.40 7.52
CA LEU A 7 -2.56 -35.30 8.44
C LEU A 7 -3.76 -34.37 8.25
N ALA A 8 -4.77 -34.56 9.09
CA ALA A 8 -5.96 -33.73 9.13
C ALA A 8 -5.58 -32.36 9.71
N LEU A 9 -5.21 -31.43 8.85
CA LEU A 9 -5.10 -30.00 9.16
C LEU A 9 -6.44 -29.33 8.83
N THR A 10 -7.45 -29.61 9.65
CA THR A 10 -8.66 -28.75 9.71
C THR A 10 -8.28 -27.47 10.44
N GLY A 11 -7.63 -26.57 9.71
CA GLY A 11 -7.50 -25.15 10.06
C GLY A 11 -8.24 -24.37 9.00
N ILE A 12 -9.32 -23.69 9.38
CA ILE A 12 -10.04 -22.75 8.52
C ILE A 12 -9.05 -21.63 8.19
N MET A 13 -8.34 -21.75 7.06
CA MET A 13 -7.57 -20.66 6.48
C MET A 13 -8.53 -19.78 5.70
N ALA A 14 -9.22 -18.89 6.42
CA ALA A 14 -9.61 -17.64 5.83
C ALA A 14 -8.32 -16.89 5.47
N LEU A 15 -7.79 -17.17 4.27
CA LEU A 15 -6.81 -16.30 3.65
C LEU A 15 -7.48 -14.95 3.52
N SER A 16 -7.02 -14.00 4.34
CA SER A 16 -7.42 -12.60 4.29
C SER A 16 -7.17 -12.07 2.89
N THR A 17 -8.19 -12.15 2.04
CA THR A 17 -8.22 -11.48 0.76
C THR A 17 -8.07 -9.98 1.02
N PHE A 18 -7.05 -9.40 0.40
CA PHE A 18 -6.81 -7.98 0.25
C PHE A 18 -6.45 -7.16 1.50
N ALA A 19 -5.21 -6.67 1.49
CA ALA A 19 -4.89 -5.33 1.98
C ALA A 19 -3.70 -4.80 1.18
N PHE A 20 -3.99 -4.20 0.03
CA PHE A 20 -3.13 -3.23 -0.67
C PHE A 20 -3.98 -2.03 -1.11
N ALA A 21 -4.95 -1.66 -0.26
CA ALA A 21 -5.91 -0.60 -0.51
C ALA A 21 -5.99 0.47 0.60
N ASP A 22 -5.49 0.22 1.83
CA ASP A 22 -5.90 1.07 2.97
C ASP A 22 -4.90 2.13 3.46
N GLU A 23 -3.70 2.28 2.88
CA GLU A 23 -2.77 3.34 3.35
C GLU A 23 -2.80 4.63 2.50
N PHE A 24 -3.69 4.70 1.50
CA PHE A 24 -4.00 5.95 0.76
C PHE A 24 -5.50 6.29 0.68
N ASP A 25 -6.36 5.55 1.38
CA ASP A 25 -7.82 5.77 1.38
C ASP A 25 -8.32 6.61 2.58
N ALA A 26 -7.48 7.55 3.04
CA ALA A 26 -7.89 8.60 3.97
C ALA A 26 -8.31 9.88 3.23
N ALA A 27 -9.14 9.73 2.20
CA ALA A 27 -9.90 10.82 1.61
C ALA A 27 -11.31 10.32 1.24
N LYS A 28 -12.04 9.77 2.22
CA LYS A 28 -13.50 9.77 2.12
C LYS A 28 -13.94 11.22 2.19
N THR A 29 -14.36 11.72 1.04
CA THR A 29 -15.11 12.95 0.87
C THR A 29 -16.32 12.92 1.80
N ASP A 30 -16.24 13.67 2.89
CA ASP A 30 -17.37 13.93 3.77
C ASP A 30 -18.23 15.00 3.09
N ASP A 31 -18.98 14.56 2.08
CA ASP A 31 -19.89 15.38 1.29
C ASP A 31 -21.20 15.59 2.06
N ASN A 32 -21.10 16.21 3.24
CA ASN A 32 -22.26 16.58 4.05
C ASN A 32 -22.01 17.81 4.93
N LEU A 33 -21.62 18.92 4.31
CA LEU A 33 -21.72 20.26 4.88
C LEU A 33 -22.80 21.08 4.16
N LYS A 34 -24.05 20.61 4.26
CA LYS A 34 -25.22 21.47 4.08
C LYS A 34 -26.04 21.52 5.37
N GLY A 35 -25.76 22.56 6.16
CA GLY A 35 -26.72 23.14 7.08
C GLY A 35 -26.61 22.73 8.54
N LYS A 36 -25.70 23.37 9.31
CA LYS A 36 -25.95 23.68 10.73
C LYS A 36 -25.38 25.07 11.06
N PRO A 37 -26.19 26.01 11.60
CA PRO A 37 -25.70 27.27 12.14
C PRO A 37 -25.19 27.04 13.57
N GLY A 38 -24.02 27.59 13.90
CA GLY A 38 -23.52 27.65 15.28
C GLY A 38 -22.04 27.30 15.40
N ILE A 39 -21.15 28.20 14.96
CA ILE A 39 -19.76 28.23 15.42
C ILE A 39 -19.70 29.21 16.57
N GLU A 40 -19.84 28.70 17.79
CA GLU A 40 -19.44 29.40 19.00
C GLU A 40 -19.17 28.36 20.09
N LYS A 41 -17.94 27.83 20.10
CA LYS A 41 -17.15 27.40 21.28
C LYS A 41 -16.00 26.46 20.86
N GLN A 42 -14.87 26.66 21.53
CA GLN A 42 -13.69 25.77 21.67
C GLN A 42 -12.49 26.01 20.73
N LEU A 43 -11.85 27.17 20.96
CA LEU A 43 -10.38 27.24 21.10
C LEU A 43 -9.97 26.67 22.48
N GLY A 44 -10.17 25.38 22.68
CA GLY A 44 -9.85 24.72 23.95
C GLY A 44 -9.72 23.22 23.76
N SER A 45 -8.52 22.70 24.04
CA SER A 45 -8.17 21.29 24.13
C SER A 45 -8.22 20.51 22.82
N ARG A 46 -7.06 20.49 22.14
CA ARG A 46 -6.65 19.39 21.26
C ARG A 46 -6.92 18.08 22.02
N PRO A 47 -7.85 17.21 21.57
CA PRO A 47 -8.01 15.91 22.19
C PRO A 47 -6.69 15.14 21.99
N GLU A 48 -6.20 14.55 23.08
CA GLU A 48 -5.10 13.59 23.05
C GLU A 48 -5.35 12.57 21.95
N LYS A 49 -4.25 12.19 21.28
CA LYS A 49 -4.20 11.15 20.25
C LYS A 49 -5.01 9.94 20.71
N GLY A 50 -6.24 9.82 20.20
CA GLY A 50 -6.90 8.52 20.13
C GLY A 50 -6.01 7.64 19.28
N GLU A 51 -5.46 6.59 19.90
CA GLU A 51 -4.81 5.49 19.19
C GLU A 51 -5.71 5.10 18.03
N LYS A 52 -5.19 5.21 16.80
CA LYS A 52 -5.91 4.75 15.61
C LYS A 52 -6.16 3.25 15.80
N PRO A 53 -7.42 2.78 15.89
CA PRO A 53 -7.69 1.35 15.95
C PRO A 53 -7.49 0.79 14.53
N GLY A 54 -6.60 -0.18 14.39
CA GLY A 54 -6.49 -1.00 13.18
C GLY A 54 -5.15 -0.93 12.44
N LYS A 55 -4.06 -1.41 13.07
CA LYS A 55 -2.93 -2.02 12.34
C LYS A 55 -2.81 -3.53 12.63
N GLU A 56 -3.86 -4.16 13.15
CA GLU A 56 -3.94 -5.62 13.20
C GLU A 56 -4.67 -6.09 11.93
N LYS A 57 -3.93 -6.51 10.89
CA LYS A 57 -4.40 -7.52 9.88
C LYS A 57 -3.46 -7.79 8.70
N HIS A 58 -2.19 -7.38 8.74
CA HIS A 58 -1.20 -8.00 7.86
C HIS A 58 -0.54 -9.12 8.64
N GLY A 59 -0.76 -10.37 8.26
CA GLY A 59 0.07 -11.49 8.75
C GLY A 59 1.54 -11.13 8.52
N ASN A 60 2.41 -11.54 9.45
CA ASN A 60 3.84 -11.25 9.38
C ASN A 60 4.34 -11.64 7.97
N MET A 61 4.99 -10.70 7.27
CA MET A 61 5.55 -10.88 5.93
C MET A 61 6.41 -12.17 5.86
N GLU A 62 7.17 -12.42 6.92
CA GLU A 62 7.98 -13.63 7.09
C GLU A 62 7.15 -14.92 7.16
N GLU A 63 6.00 -14.89 7.85
CA GLU A 63 5.10 -16.04 7.93
C GLU A 63 4.48 -16.36 6.57
N ARG A 64 4.20 -15.33 5.76
CA ARG A 64 3.68 -15.52 4.39
C ARG A 64 4.74 -16.11 3.47
N MET A 65 5.98 -15.63 3.58
CA MET A 65 7.12 -16.17 2.83
C MET A 65 7.37 -17.63 3.21
N ALA A 66 7.46 -17.95 4.49
CA ALA A 66 7.68 -19.31 4.96
C ALA A 66 6.63 -20.29 4.45
N LYS A 67 5.34 -19.89 4.43
CA LYS A 67 4.26 -20.72 3.88
C LYS A 67 4.40 -20.95 2.37
N MET A 68 4.78 -19.92 1.62
CA MET A 68 4.98 -20.07 0.18
C MET A 68 6.19 -20.96 -0.12
N THR A 69 7.30 -20.77 0.59
CA THR A 69 8.48 -21.64 0.52
C THR A 69 8.12 -23.10 0.80
N GLU A 70 7.36 -23.39 1.86
CA GLU A 70 6.91 -24.75 2.16
C GLU A 70 6.08 -25.36 1.01
N VAL A 71 5.18 -24.60 0.40
CA VAL A 71 4.38 -25.08 -0.75
C VAL A 71 5.29 -25.35 -1.95
N ILE A 72 6.25 -24.47 -2.24
CA ILE A 72 7.19 -24.62 -3.36
C ILE A 72 8.10 -25.84 -3.13
N GLU A 73 8.67 -26.01 -1.95
CA GLU A 73 9.52 -27.17 -1.61
C GLU A 73 8.78 -28.51 -1.81
N ASN A 74 7.49 -28.56 -1.48
CA ASN A 74 6.68 -29.76 -1.57
C ASN A 74 6.22 -30.10 -2.99
N TYR A 75 5.92 -29.09 -3.82
CA TYR A 75 5.26 -29.29 -5.12
C TYR A 75 6.11 -28.90 -6.34
N ALA A 76 7.04 -27.96 -6.22
CA ALA A 76 7.86 -27.44 -7.32
C ALA A 76 9.22 -26.94 -6.81
N PRO A 77 10.08 -27.81 -6.23
CA PRO A 77 11.34 -27.38 -5.61
C PRO A 77 12.34 -26.77 -6.61
N ASP A 78 12.16 -27.00 -7.90
CA ASP A 78 12.91 -26.36 -8.98
C ASP A 78 12.59 -24.86 -9.14
N LEU A 79 11.46 -24.39 -8.60
CA LEU A 79 11.07 -22.98 -8.59
C LEU A 79 11.57 -22.22 -7.35
N LEU A 80 12.17 -22.91 -6.38
CA LEU A 80 12.54 -22.31 -5.09
C LEU A 80 13.60 -21.20 -5.23
N GLU A 81 14.64 -21.45 -6.02
CA GLU A 81 15.72 -20.48 -6.24
C GLU A 81 15.19 -19.18 -6.86
N ASP A 82 14.36 -19.29 -7.90
CA ASP A 82 13.74 -18.13 -8.56
C ASP A 82 12.79 -17.37 -7.61
N PHE A 83 12.07 -18.09 -6.76
CA PHE A 83 11.19 -17.48 -5.76
C PHE A 83 11.96 -16.67 -4.72
N GLU A 84 13.00 -17.26 -4.14
CA GLU A 84 13.84 -16.61 -3.13
C GLU A 84 14.54 -15.38 -3.72
N ALA A 85 15.09 -15.48 -4.94
CA ALA A 85 15.72 -14.36 -5.63
C ALA A 85 14.72 -13.21 -5.90
N ASN A 86 13.52 -13.51 -6.42
CA ASN A 86 12.50 -12.48 -6.64
C ASN A 86 12.03 -11.84 -5.33
N TRP A 87 11.95 -12.62 -4.25
CA TRP A 87 11.56 -12.12 -2.95
C TRP A 87 12.60 -11.17 -2.35
N GLU A 88 13.89 -11.53 -2.41
CA GLU A 88 14.98 -10.68 -1.96
C GLU A 88 15.02 -9.36 -2.72
N ALA A 89 14.94 -9.41 -4.06
CA ALA A 89 14.85 -8.21 -4.90
C ALA A 89 13.64 -7.32 -4.53
N HIS A 90 12.49 -7.94 -4.22
CA HIS A 90 11.31 -7.19 -3.80
C HIS A 90 11.56 -6.47 -2.47
N GLN A 91 12.23 -7.10 -1.50
CA GLN A 91 12.56 -6.44 -0.24
C GLN A 91 13.49 -5.23 -0.45
N GLU A 92 14.55 -5.40 -1.24
CA GLU A 92 15.51 -4.33 -1.52
C GLU A 92 14.82 -3.11 -2.15
N ILE A 93 14.04 -3.30 -3.22
CA ILE A 93 13.32 -2.20 -3.88
C ILE A 93 12.30 -1.56 -2.93
N ARG A 94 11.64 -2.35 -2.08
CA ARG A 94 10.68 -1.83 -1.09
C ARG A 94 11.34 -0.94 -0.05
N GLU A 95 12.52 -1.32 0.44
CA GLU A 95 13.31 -0.50 1.37
C GLU A 95 13.69 0.83 0.72
N GLU A 96 14.16 0.81 -0.53
CA GLU A 96 14.50 2.03 -1.27
C GLU A 96 13.28 2.92 -1.54
N LEU A 97 12.15 2.32 -1.95
CA LEU A 97 10.88 3.03 -2.15
C LEU A 97 10.37 3.67 -0.86
N ASP A 98 10.56 3.03 0.29
CA ASP A 98 10.14 3.57 1.58
C ASP A 98 11.06 4.72 2.01
N ALA A 99 12.37 4.63 1.76
CA ALA A 99 13.30 5.74 1.98
C ALA A 99 12.96 6.98 1.13
N ILE A 100 12.73 6.81 -0.18
CA ILE A 100 12.39 7.94 -1.07
C ILE A 100 11.05 8.58 -0.68
N LYS A 101 10.07 7.78 -0.25
CA LYS A 101 8.79 8.33 0.25
C LYS A 101 8.99 9.14 1.52
N GLU A 102 9.91 8.73 2.39
CA GLU A 102 10.25 9.51 3.58
C GLU A 102 10.95 10.82 3.18
N ASP A 103 11.92 10.78 2.28
CA ASP A 103 12.61 11.98 1.75
C ASP A 103 11.65 12.95 1.05
N LEU A 104 10.75 12.47 0.19
CA LEU A 104 9.72 13.28 -0.46
C LEU A 104 8.76 13.91 0.55
N ARG A 105 8.45 13.20 1.63
CA ARG A 105 7.58 13.71 2.69
C ARG A 105 8.28 14.75 3.55
N GLU A 106 9.56 14.56 3.85
CA GLU A 106 10.36 15.51 4.62
C GLU A 106 10.60 16.78 3.81
N SER A 107 11.01 16.67 2.55
CA SER A 107 11.16 17.83 1.64
C SER A 107 9.86 18.61 1.48
N HIS A 108 8.74 17.95 1.21
CA HIS A 108 7.42 18.61 1.14
C HIS A 108 7.08 19.34 2.44
N LYS A 109 7.38 18.74 3.60
CA LYS A 109 7.16 19.37 4.89
C LYS A 109 8.06 20.61 5.06
N GLU A 110 9.34 20.52 4.70
CA GLU A 110 10.29 21.64 4.78
C GLU A 110 9.89 22.80 3.87
N GLU A 111 9.32 22.52 2.69
CA GLU A 111 8.78 23.52 1.78
C GLU A 111 7.51 24.20 2.34
N MET A 112 6.62 23.43 2.96
CA MET A 112 5.33 23.96 3.42
C MET A 112 5.41 24.65 4.79
N GLU A 113 6.30 24.22 5.69
CA GLU A 113 6.46 24.78 7.04
C GLU A 113 6.66 26.32 7.07
N PRO A 114 7.53 26.94 6.26
CA PRO A 114 7.66 28.40 6.25
C PRO A 114 6.41 29.12 5.75
N ILE A 115 5.69 28.54 4.78
CA ILE A 115 4.44 29.12 4.25
C ILE A 115 3.37 29.15 5.35
N PHE A 116 3.25 28.06 6.11
CA PHE A 116 2.32 28.00 7.24
C PHE A 116 2.67 28.99 8.35
N GLU A 117 3.95 29.14 8.68
CA GLU A 117 4.38 30.11 9.71
C GLU A 117 4.23 31.56 9.23
N GLU A 118 4.43 31.86 7.93
CA GLU A 118 4.17 33.17 7.35
C GLU A 118 2.68 33.55 7.41
N ILE A 119 1.79 32.67 6.95
CA ILE A 119 0.34 32.90 7.02
C ILE A 119 -0.10 33.11 8.47
N LYS A 120 0.44 32.31 9.40
CA LYS A 120 0.15 32.46 10.83
C LYS A 120 0.61 33.81 11.38
N ALA A 121 1.81 34.28 11.00
CA ALA A 121 2.31 35.59 11.41
C ALA A 121 1.44 36.74 10.88
N LEU A 122 0.97 36.66 9.63
CA LEU A 122 0.06 37.65 9.02
C LEU A 122 -1.31 37.69 9.71
N VAL A 123 -1.82 36.53 10.15
CA VAL A 123 -3.05 36.47 10.95
C VAL A 123 -2.86 37.07 12.34
N GLU A 124 -1.71 36.83 12.98
CA GLU A 124 -1.40 37.36 14.30
C GLU A 124 -1.15 38.88 14.28
N SER A 125 -0.55 39.42 13.21
CA SER A 125 -0.38 40.87 13.01
C SER A 125 -1.69 41.59 12.66
N GLY A 126 -2.71 40.84 12.25
CA GLY A 126 -3.99 41.38 11.77
C GLY A 126 -3.93 41.93 10.35
N GLU A 127 -2.84 41.67 9.62
CA GLU A 127 -2.70 42.00 8.19
C GLU A 127 -3.55 41.08 7.32
N LEU A 128 -3.91 39.90 7.84
CA LEU A 128 -4.76 38.91 7.19
C LEU A 128 -5.86 38.46 8.14
N THR A 129 -7.10 38.38 7.66
CA THR A 129 -8.20 37.81 8.46
C THR A 129 -8.09 36.28 8.51
N ARG A 130 -8.79 35.66 9.48
CA ARG A 130 -8.83 34.20 9.58
C ARG A 130 -9.53 33.56 8.38
N GLU A 131 -10.52 34.24 7.83
CA GLU A 131 -11.25 33.83 6.64
C GLU A 131 -10.34 33.82 5.41
N GLU A 132 -9.56 34.89 5.20
CA GLU A 132 -8.57 34.99 4.11
C GLU A 132 -7.46 33.93 4.26
N ALA A 133 -6.90 33.74 5.45
CA ALA A 133 -5.92 32.66 5.69
C ALA A 133 -6.47 31.29 5.34
N LYS A 134 -7.74 31.05 5.66
CA LYS A 134 -8.38 29.78 5.36
C LYS A 134 -8.51 29.57 3.85
N GLU A 135 -8.83 30.62 3.10
CA GLU A 135 -8.89 30.57 1.63
C GLU A 135 -7.51 30.28 1.03
N ASP A 136 -6.46 30.95 1.51
CA ASP A 136 -5.08 30.73 1.06
C ASP A 136 -4.62 29.29 1.33
N LEU A 137 -4.87 28.78 2.54
CA LEU A 137 -4.54 27.39 2.89
C LEU A 137 -5.34 26.37 2.09
N MET A 138 -6.59 26.67 1.73
CA MET A 138 -7.35 25.81 0.84
C MET A 138 -6.77 25.80 -0.57
N ALA A 139 -6.33 26.94 -1.09
CA ALA A 139 -5.70 27.04 -2.40
C ALA A 139 -4.41 26.19 -2.45
N ILE A 140 -3.53 26.34 -1.45
CA ILE A 140 -2.31 25.53 -1.31
C ILE A 140 -2.63 24.03 -1.24
N ARG A 141 -3.70 23.67 -0.51
CA ARG A 141 -4.12 22.26 -0.43
C ARG A 141 -4.61 21.71 -1.77
N GLU A 142 -5.36 22.49 -2.54
CA GLU A 142 -5.90 22.02 -3.81
C GLU A 142 -4.80 21.91 -4.88
N GLU A 143 -3.83 22.82 -4.87
CA GLU A 143 -2.62 22.73 -5.71
C GLU A 143 -1.83 21.45 -5.40
N ASN A 144 -1.47 21.24 -4.13
CA ASN A 144 -0.77 20.01 -3.71
C ASN A 144 -1.56 18.75 -4.08
N LYS A 145 -2.88 18.78 -3.93
CA LYS A 145 -3.74 17.65 -4.30
C LYS A 145 -3.66 17.35 -5.80
N ALA A 146 -3.65 18.37 -6.66
CA ALA A 146 -3.49 18.18 -8.10
C ALA A 146 -2.14 17.54 -8.44
N ASP A 147 -1.06 17.93 -7.77
CA ASP A 147 0.27 17.33 -7.97
C ASP A 147 0.29 15.86 -7.53
N PHE A 148 -0.29 15.54 -6.36
CA PHE A 148 -0.44 14.16 -5.91
C PHE A 148 -1.30 13.31 -6.84
N GLU A 149 -2.37 13.87 -7.40
CA GLU A 149 -3.21 13.19 -8.39
C GLU A 149 -2.44 12.92 -9.69
N SER A 150 -1.58 13.84 -10.12
CA SER A 150 -0.69 13.63 -11.27
C SER A 150 0.30 12.49 -11.02
N VAL A 151 1.02 12.53 -9.90
CA VAL A 151 1.95 11.46 -9.49
C VAL A 151 1.25 10.12 -9.41
N ARG A 152 0.05 10.08 -8.83
CA ARG A 152 -0.76 8.86 -8.75
C ARG A 152 -1.15 8.35 -10.14
N SER A 153 -1.57 9.23 -11.04
CA SER A 153 -1.93 8.88 -12.41
C SER A 153 -0.74 8.25 -13.15
N ASP A 154 0.46 8.82 -13.00
CA ASP A 154 1.67 8.30 -13.62
C ASP A 154 2.04 6.91 -13.06
N ILE A 155 1.94 6.72 -11.74
CA ILE A 155 2.16 5.40 -11.11
C ILE A 155 1.12 4.37 -11.56
N ASP A 156 -0.14 4.76 -11.70
CA ASP A 156 -1.19 3.85 -12.19
C ASP A 156 -0.96 3.49 -13.67
N ALA A 157 -0.48 4.42 -14.50
CA ALA A 157 -0.08 4.16 -15.88
C ALA A 157 1.12 3.21 -15.96
N LEU A 158 2.13 3.37 -15.08
CA LEU A 158 3.22 2.39 -14.94
C LEU A 158 2.67 1.02 -14.56
N ARG A 159 1.77 0.95 -13.58
CA ARG A 159 1.16 -0.33 -13.15
C ARG A 159 0.49 -1.06 -14.32
N GLU A 160 -0.26 -0.33 -15.14
CA GLU A 160 -0.90 -0.88 -16.35
C GLU A 160 0.14 -1.34 -17.38
N ALA A 161 1.17 -0.54 -17.64
CA ALA A 161 2.22 -0.85 -18.62
C ALA A 161 2.99 -2.15 -18.29
N TYR A 162 3.19 -2.44 -17.00
CA TYR A 162 3.85 -3.65 -16.52
C TYR A 162 2.88 -4.81 -16.22
N GLY A 163 1.58 -4.66 -16.53
CA GLY A 163 0.59 -5.74 -16.40
C GLY A 163 0.36 -6.20 -14.95
N VAL A 164 0.51 -5.30 -13.98
CA VAL A 164 0.27 -5.61 -12.57
C VAL A 164 -1.22 -5.51 -12.26
N ASP A 165 -1.90 -6.65 -12.37
CA ASP A 165 -3.33 -6.80 -12.10
C ASP A 165 -3.59 -7.45 -10.74
N LYS A 166 -4.24 -6.71 -9.83
CA LYS A 166 -4.55 -7.15 -8.47
C LYS A 166 -5.61 -8.25 -8.44
N ASP A 167 -6.58 -8.21 -9.35
CA ASP A 167 -7.66 -9.19 -9.40
C ASP A 167 -7.14 -10.50 -9.99
N ALA A 168 -6.28 -10.43 -11.00
CA ALA A 168 -5.55 -11.59 -11.50
C ALA A 168 -4.70 -12.24 -10.38
N ALA A 169 -3.95 -11.44 -9.62
CA ALA A 169 -3.10 -11.95 -8.54
C ALA A 169 -3.92 -12.69 -7.48
N LYS A 170 -5.08 -12.14 -7.12
CA LYS A 170 -6.01 -12.80 -6.20
C LYS A 170 -6.52 -14.11 -6.78
N ALA A 171 -6.96 -14.11 -8.04
CA ALA A 171 -7.48 -15.31 -8.68
C ALA A 171 -6.44 -16.45 -8.69
N VAL A 172 -5.18 -16.14 -8.99
CA VAL A 172 -4.08 -17.12 -8.97
C VAL A 172 -3.82 -17.65 -7.55
N HIS A 173 -3.84 -16.79 -6.53
CA HIS A 173 -3.71 -17.25 -5.14
C HIS A 173 -4.87 -18.14 -4.68
N GLU A 174 -6.11 -17.82 -5.08
CA GLU A 174 -7.27 -18.67 -4.81
C GLU A 174 -7.14 -20.02 -5.54
N ALA A 175 -6.66 -20.01 -6.80
CA ALA A 175 -6.40 -21.23 -7.56
C ALA A 175 -5.30 -22.09 -6.92
N LEU A 176 -4.20 -21.48 -6.46
CA LEU A 176 -3.14 -22.18 -5.72
C LEU A 176 -3.71 -22.84 -4.46
N THR A 177 -4.51 -22.09 -3.69
CA THR A 177 -5.11 -22.60 -2.45
C THR A 177 -6.00 -23.81 -2.74
N ALA A 178 -6.89 -23.70 -3.72
CA ALA A 178 -7.77 -24.79 -4.13
C ALA A 178 -6.99 -26.01 -4.64
N ALA A 179 -5.89 -25.79 -5.37
CA ALA A 179 -5.03 -26.86 -5.89
C ALA A 179 -4.31 -27.61 -4.75
N VAL A 180 -3.80 -26.88 -3.74
CA VAL A 180 -3.17 -27.48 -2.55
C VAL A 180 -4.20 -28.28 -1.75
N GLU A 181 -5.41 -27.74 -1.54
CA GLU A 181 -6.50 -28.46 -0.85
C GLU A 181 -6.93 -29.73 -1.57
N ALA A 182 -6.87 -29.72 -2.91
CA ALA A 182 -7.18 -30.88 -3.75
C ALA A 182 -6.02 -31.88 -3.90
N ASP A 183 -4.83 -31.56 -3.38
CA ASP A 183 -3.57 -32.28 -3.62
C ASP A 183 -3.28 -32.49 -5.12
N ASP A 184 -3.66 -31.51 -5.95
CA ASP A 184 -3.43 -31.53 -7.39
C ASP A 184 -2.06 -30.91 -7.70
N ALA A 185 -1.02 -31.75 -7.68
CA ALA A 185 0.35 -31.30 -7.89
C ALA A 185 0.55 -30.54 -9.22
N GLN A 186 -0.13 -30.94 -10.29
CA GLN A 186 0.01 -30.25 -11.58
C GLN A 186 -0.59 -28.84 -11.54
N ALA A 187 -1.76 -28.70 -10.90
CA ALA A 187 -2.39 -27.40 -10.72
C ALA A 187 -1.60 -26.49 -9.77
N VAL A 188 -1.02 -27.06 -8.70
CA VAL A 188 -0.13 -26.31 -7.77
C VAL A 188 1.07 -25.76 -8.53
N THR A 189 1.83 -26.60 -9.24
CA THR A 189 3.00 -26.14 -10.00
C THR A 189 2.61 -25.07 -11.02
N SER A 190 1.48 -25.22 -11.71
CA SER A 190 1.00 -24.24 -12.68
C SER A 190 0.70 -22.88 -12.04
N ALA A 191 0.01 -22.88 -10.89
CA ALA A 191 -0.28 -21.65 -10.14
C ALA A 191 0.99 -20.99 -9.57
N LEU A 192 1.96 -21.79 -9.09
CA LEU A 192 3.25 -21.29 -8.61
C LEU A 192 4.06 -20.62 -9.74
N THR A 193 4.10 -21.22 -10.93
CA THR A 193 4.74 -20.60 -12.09
C THR A 193 4.08 -19.28 -12.46
N GLU A 194 2.76 -19.20 -12.40
CA GLU A 194 2.04 -17.96 -12.67
C GLU A 194 2.35 -16.89 -11.61
N ILE A 195 2.39 -17.24 -10.33
CA ILE A 195 2.80 -16.33 -9.24
C ILE A 195 4.20 -15.78 -9.50
N LEU A 196 5.17 -16.60 -9.91
CA LEU A 196 6.52 -16.13 -10.20
C LEU A 196 6.57 -15.12 -11.34
N ASN A 197 5.84 -15.38 -12.43
CA ASN A 197 5.74 -14.43 -13.53
C ASN A 197 5.10 -13.10 -13.07
N MET A 198 4.09 -13.17 -12.20
CA MET A 198 3.46 -11.98 -11.63
C MET A 198 4.40 -11.22 -10.69
N MET A 199 5.22 -11.91 -9.90
CA MET A 199 6.26 -11.30 -9.07
C MET A 199 7.30 -10.58 -9.92
N GLN A 200 7.75 -11.18 -11.03
CA GLN A 200 8.70 -10.53 -11.95
C GLN A 200 8.12 -9.27 -12.58
N ASN A 201 6.86 -9.31 -13.03
CA ASN A 201 6.17 -8.11 -13.53
C ASN A 201 6.04 -7.03 -12.44
N HIS A 202 5.76 -7.46 -11.20
CA HIS A 202 5.68 -6.55 -10.07
C HIS A 202 7.02 -5.90 -9.73
N LEU A 203 8.12 -6.65 -9.78
CA LEU A 203 9.48 -6.14 -9.59
C LEU A 203 9.82 -5.07 -10.62
N GLN A 204 9.58 -5.35 -11.91
CA GLN A 204 9.81 -4.37 -12.97
C GLN A 204 8.97 -3.11 -12.80
N PHE A 205 7.72 -3.25 -12.34
CA PHE A 205 6.90 -2.12 -11.96
C PHE A 205 7.49 -1.33 -10.79
N GLU A 206 7.96 -2.01 -9.74
CA GLU A 206 8.53 -1.35 -8.57
C GLU A 206 9.86 -0.64 -8.88
N GLU A 207 10.71 -1.22 -9.73
CA GLU A 207 11.91 -0.56 -10.28
C GLU A 207 11.54 0.69 -11.08
N ALA A 208 10.59 0.58 -12.01
CA ALA A 208 10.16 1.73 -12.81
C ALA A 208 9.52 2.84 -11.95
N LYS A 209 8.80 2.45 -10.89
CA LYS A 209 8.24 3.36 -9.91
C LYS A 209 9.33 4.03 -9.09
N LEU A 210 10.34 3.28 -8.65
CA LEU A 210 11.50 3.78 -7.93
C LEU A 210 12.23 4.84 -8.76
N ASP A 211 12.52 4.52 -10.03
CA ASP A 211 13.12 5.44 -10.99
C ASP A 211 12.27 6.70 -11.16
N TYR A 212 10.96 6.55 -11.33
CA TYR A 212 10.06 7.70 -11.46
C TYR A 212 10.12 8.62 -10.23
N LEU A 213 10.03 8.06 -9.02
CA LEU A 213 10.04 8.84 -7.77
C LEU A 213 11.39 9.50 -7.49
N ASN A 214 12.50 8.86 -7.87
CA ASN A 214 13.84 9.45 -7.76
C ASN A 214 14.06 10.68 -8.67
N ASN A 215 13.21 10.86 -9.68
CA ASN A 215 13.30 11.94 -10.65
C ASN A 215 12.25 13.05 -10.45
N LEU A 216 11.47 13.00 -9.36
CA LEU A 216 10.61 14.09 -8.90
C LEU A 216 11.42 15.15 -8.15
#